data_AF-A0A251XQ10-F1
#
_entry.id   AF-A0A251XQ10-F1
#
_cell.length_a   1.000
_cell.length_b   1.000
_cell.length_c   1.000
_cell.angle_alpha   90.00
_cell.angle_beta   90.00
_cell.angle_gamma   90.00
#
_symmetry.space_group_name_H-M   'P 1'
#
loop_
_entity.id
_entity.type
_entity.pdbx_description
1 polymer ?
#
loop_
_entity_poly.entity_id
_entity_poly.type
_entity_poly.pdbx_seq_one_letter_code
_entity_poly.pdbx_strand_id
1 'polypeptide(L)'
;MAVRPSTTRLRRGTADPVPLIAGYALLVVSLALAVGAALLASVPVTFGPVALPIVQEGAWWIPLLGYVATPLLLVVAYGLDVVGQRRRLRDDRNFAPRPDYTTQLRLLIAVGLVLGIWHTVNLSVTLSAWWGLS
;
A
#
# COMPACT_ATOMS: atom_id res chain seq x y z
N MET A 1 -8.22 -17.50 56.49
CA MET A 1 -8.08 -18.02 55.11
C MET A 1 -8.34 -16.86 54.17
N ALA A 2 -7.28 -16.20 53.66
CA ALA A 2 -7.41 -15.02 52.82
C ALA A 2 -7.51 -15.44 51.35
N VAL A 3 -8.66 -15.24 50.73
CA VAL A 3 -8.86 -15.42 49.29
C VAL A 3 -8.11 -14.29 48.58
N ARG A 4 -6.97 -14.60 47.95
CA ARG A 4 -6.28 -13.63 47.09
C ARG A 4 -7.13 -13.39 45.85
N PRO A 5 -7.54 -12.14 45.54
CA PRO A 5 -8.20 -11.86 44.28
C PRO A 5 -7.21 -12.11 43.15
N SER A 6 -7.54 -13.06 42.28
CA SER A 6 -6.85 -13.27 41.01
C SER A 6 -7.04 -12.01 40.17
N THR A 7 -6.06 -11.12 40.23
CA THR A 7 -5.95 -9.97 39.32
C THR A 7 -5.46 -10.46 37.95
N THR A 8 -6.21 -11.38 37.34
CA THR A 8 -6.13 -11.60 35.90
C THR A 8 -6.73 -10.37 35.25
N ARG A 9 -5.92 -9.33 35.05
CA ARG A 9 -6.21 -8.29 34.06
C ARG A 9 -6.35 -9.05 32.74
N LEU A 10 -7.59 -9.33 32.35
CA LEU A 10 -7.91 -9.80 31.00
C LEU A 10 -7.37 -8.73 30.07
N ARG A 11 -6.18 -8.99 29.52
CA ARG A 11 -5.51 -8.10 28.58
C ARG A 11 -6.42 -8.05 27.37
N ARG A 12 -7.23 -6.99 27.21
CA ARG A 12 -8.11 -6.83 26.04
C ARG A 12 -7.25 -7.06 24.80
N GLY A 13 -7.60 -8.07 24.00
CA GLY A 13 -7.01 -8.24 22.69
C GLY A 13 -7.37 -7.01 21.85
N THR A 14 -6.38 -6.25 21.41
CA THR A 14 -6.57 -5.15 20.46
C THR A 14 -6.22 -5.62 19.05
N ALA A 15 -6.75 -4.93 18.03
CA ALA A 15 -6.35 -5.15 16.64
C ALA A 15 -4.83 -5.03 16.47
N ASP A 16 -4.28 -5.85 15.58
CA ASP A 16 -2.86 -5.87 15.26
C ASP A 16 -2.51 -4.65 14.38
N PRO A 17 -1.53 -3.81 14.76
CA PRO A 17 -1.13 -2.66 13.95
C PRO A 17 -0.25 -3.04 12.73
N VAL A 18 0.24 -4.28 12.63
CA VAL A 18 1.18 -4.70 11.58
C VAL A 18 0.68 -4.42 10.15
N PRO A 19 -0.57 -4.73 9.77
CA PRO A 19 -1.05 -4.46 8.40
C PRO A 19 -1.02 -2.97 8.05
N LEU A 20 -1.34 -2.11 9.03
CA LEU A 20 -1.34 -0.66 8.86
C LEU A 20 0.09 -0.12 8.70
N ILE A 21 1.02 -0.56 9.56
CA ILE A 21 2.43 -0.17 9.49
C ILE A 21 3.05 -0.59 8.15
N ALA A 22 2.77 -1.83 7.72
CA ALA A 22 3.21 -2.32 6.43
C ALA A 22 2.65 -1.47 5.28
N GLY A 23 1.35 -1.12 5.33
CA GLY A 23 0.74 -0.25 4.34
C GLY A 23 1.39 1.13 4.23
N TYR A 24 1.66 1.79 5.37
CA TYR A 24 2.38 3.07 5.37
C TYR A 24 3.80 2.94 4.83
N ALA A 25 4.56 1.93 5.28
CA ALA A 25 5.93 1.73 4.83
C ALA A 25 6.00 1.51 3.30
N LEU A 26 5.10 0.69 2.77
CA LEU A 26 5.00 0.43 1.33
C LEU A 26 4.61 1.66 0.53
N LEU A 27 3.67 2.47 1.03
CA LEU A 27 3.30 3.73 0.38
C LEU A 27 4.47 4.70 0.34
N VAL A 28 5.22 4.85 1.45
CA VAL A 28 6.39 5.71 1.53
C VAL A 28 7.48 5.26 0.56
N VAL A 29 7.75 3.95 0.48
CA VAL A 29 8.72 3.40 -0.48
C VAL A 29 8.27 3.67 -1.91
N SER A 30 7.01 3.40 -2.25
CA SER A 30 6.50 3.65 -3.60
C SER A 30 6.53 5.13 -3.97
N LEU A 31 6.20 6.02 -3.02
CA LEU A 31 6.29 7.46 -3.23
C LEU A 31 7.73 7.91 -3.47
N ALA A 32 8.69 7.40 -2.68
CA ALA A 32 10.11 7.70 -2.86
C ALA A 32 10.61 7.22 -4.24
N LEU A 33 10.20 6.04 -4.68
CA LEU A 33 10.50 5.53 -6.02
C LEU A 33 9.88 6.41 -7.11
N ALA A 34 8.62 6.81 -6.96
CA ALA A 34 7.93 7.67 -7.93
C ALA A 34 8.59 9.05 -8.05
N VAL A 35 8.92 9.67 -6.92
CA VAL A 35 9.63 10.96 -6.89
C VAL A 35 11.03 10.83 -7.47
N GLY A 36 11.79 9.80 -7.07
CA GLY A 36 13.13 9.54 -7.60
C GLY A 36 13.11 9.32 -9.12
N ALA A 37 12.17 8.52 -9.62
CA ALA A 37 11.98 8.32 -11.05
C ALA A 37 11.63 9.63 -11.77
N ALA A 38 10.65 10.38 -11.27
CA ALA A 38 10.21 11.63 -11.87
C ALA A 38 11.34 12.68 -11.96
N LEU A 39 12.22 12.73 -10.96
CA LEU A 39 13.32 13.70 -10.91
C LEU A 39 14.57 13.28 -11.68
N LEU A 40 14.88 11.97 -11.71
CA LEU A 40 16.20 11.50 -12.16
C LEU A 40 16.15 10.67 -13.45
N ALA A 41 15.00 10.09 -13.77
CA ALA A 41 14.87 9.07 -14.81
C ALA A 41 13.69 9.31 -15.76
N SER A 42 12.98 10.43 -15.64
CA SER A 42 11.83 10.74 -16.48
C SER A 42 12.11 11.87 -17.47
N VAL A 43 11.44 11.79 -18.62
CA VAL A 43 11.34 12.83 -19.63
C VAL A 43 9.88 13.27 -19.77
N PRO A 44 9.60 14.55 -20.06
CA PRO A 44 8.24 15.01 -20.27
C PRO A 44 7.72 14.48 -21.61
N VAL A 45 6.60 13.76 -21.57
CA VAL A 45 5.85 13.33 -22.75
C VAL A 45 4.47 13.97 -22.70
N THR A 46 4.10 14.69 -23.76
CA THR A 46 2.84 15.40 -23.85
C THR A 46 1.71 14.51 -24.34
N PHE A 47 0.65 14.42 -23.55
CA PHE A 47 -0.63 13.80 -23.91
C PHE A 47 -1.70 14.90 -23.95
N GLY A 48 -1.91 15.50 -25.12
CA GLY A 48 -2.75 16.69 -25.25
C GLY A 48 -2.16 17.89 -24.48
N PRO A 49 -2.93 18.58 -23.61
CA PRO A 49 -2.42 19.73 -22.84
C PRO A 49 -1.60 19.34 -21.60
N VAL A 50 -1.49 18.04 -21.28
CA VAL A 50 -0.81 17.56 -20.06
C VAL A 50 0.54 16.96 -20.43
N ALA A 51 1.61 17.45 -19.80
CA ALA A 51 2.92 16.81 -19.85
C ALA A 51 3.06 15.83 -18.67
N LEU A 52 3.21 14.55 -18.97
CA LEU A 52 3.44 13.51 -17.96
C LEU A 52 4.93 13.18 -17.89
N PRO A 53 5.50 13.03 -16.68
CA PRO A 53 6.84 12.49 -16.52
C PRO A 53 6.79 11.00 -16.83
N ILE A 54 7.41 10.61 -17.95
CA ILE A 54 7.53 9.22 -18.38
C ILE A 54 8.98 8.76 -18.16
N VAL A 55 9.12 7.67 -17.43
CA VAL A 55 10.39 7.00 -17.13
C VAL A 55 11.01 6.49 -18.42
N GLN A 56 12.29 6.79 -18.61
CA GLN A 56 13.07 6.33 -19.75
C GLN A 56 13.22 4.80 -19.72
N GLU A 57 13.35 4.18 -20.89
CA GLU A 57 13.41 2.72 -21.04
C GLU A 57 14.44 2.05 -20.14
N GLY A 58 15.62 2.65 -19.93
CA GLY A 58 16.68 2.09 -19.09
C GLY A 58 16.34 1.96 -17.60
N ALA A 59 15.25 2.59 -17.14
CA ALA A 59 14.83 2.64 -15.73
C ALA A 59 13.45 1.99 -15.48
N TRP A 60 12.97 1.15 -16.40
CA TRP A 60 11.68 0.44 -16.34
C TRP A 60 11.43 -0.36 -15.05
N TRP A 61 12.50 -0.78 -14.36
CA TRP A 61 12.42 -1.52 -13.11
C TRP A 61 11.86 -0.67 -11.95
N ILE A 62 12.02 0.66 -11.99
CA ILE A 62 11.52 1.57 -10.95
C ILE A 62 9.98 1.55 -10.88
N PRO A 63 9.24 1.79 -11.99
CA PRO A 63 7.80 1.68 -11.96
C PRO A 63 7.30 0.25 -11.71
N LEU A 64 8.05 -0.78 -12.11
CA LEU A 64 7.72 -2.16 -11.74
C LEU A 64 7.74 -2.37 -10.21
N LEU A 65 8.82 -1.98 -9.54
CA LEU A 65 8.94 -2.11 -8.09
C LEU A 65 7.86 -1.29 -7.38
N GLY A 66 7.60 -0.07 -7.85
CA GLY A 66 6.52 0.77 -7.34
C GLY A 66 5.15 0.12 -7.49
N TYR A 67 4.84 -0.45 -8.66
CA TYR A 67 3.59 -1.16 -8.91
C TYR A 67 3.39 -2.37 -7.99
N VAL A 68 4.42 -3.19 -7.79
CA VAL A 68 4.32 -4.33 -6.88
C VAL A 68 4.14 -3.84 -5.42
N ALA A 69 4.87 -2.80 -5.04
CA ALA A 69 4.87 -2.28 -3.67
C ALA A 69 3.53 -1.63 -3.27
N THR A 70 2.85 -0.91 -4.18
CA THR A 70 1.67 -0.12 -3.81
C THR A 70 0.35 -0.85 -4.00
N PRO A 71 -0.24 -0.96 -5.21
CA PRO A 71 -1.59 -1.49 -5.38
C PRO A 71 -1.74 -2.93 -4.89
N LEU A 72 -0.79 -3.81 -5.17
CA LEU A 72 -0.94 -5.22 -4.85
C LEU A 72 -0.83 -5.47 -3.34
N LEU A 73 0.23 -4.97 -2.71
CA LEU A 73 0.50 -5.23 -1.30
C LEU A 73 -0.40 -4.41 -0.36
N LEU A 74 -0.87 -3.22 -0.75
CA LEU A 74 -1.88 -2.49 0.05
C LEU A 74 -3.23 -3.22 0.10
N VAL A 75 -3.64 -3.83 -1.02
CA VAL A 75 -4.87 -4.65 -1.05
C VAL A 75 -4.71 -5.89 -0.16
N VAL A 76 -3.54 -6.54 -0.19
CA VAL A 76 -3.24 -7.66 0.71
C VAL A 76 -3.26 -7.21 2.18
N ALA A 77 -2.62 -6.09 2.51
CA ALA A 77 -2.60 -5.56 3.88
C ALA A 77 -4.03 -5.25 4.39
N TYR A 78 -4.87 -4.62 3.57
CA TYR A 78 -6.27 -4.40 3.89
C TYR A 78 -7.05 -5.71 4.08
N GLY A 79 -6.85 -6.69 3.20
CA GLY A 79 -7.49 -8.00 3.31
C GLY A 79 -7.10 -8.72 4.61
N LEU A 80 -5.82 -8.69 4.98
CA LEU A 80 -5.31 -9.27 6.21
C LEU A 80 -5.88 -8.57 7.46
N ASP A 81 -6.01 -7.24 7.46
CA ASP A 81 -6.65 -6.49 8.54
C ASP A 81 -8.12 -6.90 8.72
N VAL A 82 -8.90 -6.88 7.63
CA VAL A 82 -10.34 -7.22 7.68
C VAL A 82 -10.56 -8.67 8.12
N VAL A 83 -9.80 -9.61 7.58
CA VAL A 83 -9.91 -11.04 7.95
C VAL A 83 -9.44 -11.25 9.39
N GLY A 84 -8.34 -10.62 9.80
CA GLY A 84 -7.79 -10.72 11.15
C GLY A 84 -8.75 -10.19 12.20
N GLN A 85 -9.33 -9.00 12.00
CA GLN A 85 -10.32 -8.44 12.91
C GLN A 85 -11.59 -9.27 12.97
N ARG A 86 -12.09 -9.77 11.82
CA ARG A 86 -13.28 -10.65 11.78
C ARG A 86 -13.08 -11.98 12.51
N ARG A 87 -11.91 -12.60 12.39
CA ARG A 87 -11.58 -13.84 13.12
C ARG A 87 -11.53 -13.59 14.63
N ARG A 88 -10.80 -12.55 15.06
CA ARG A 88 -10.69 -12.22 16.49
C ARG A 88 -12.03 -11.80 17.13
N LEU A 89 -12.91 -11.14 16.38
CA LEU A 89 -14.29 -10.85 16.85
C LEU A 89 -15.13 -12.11 17.09
N ARG A 90 -14.87 -13.21 16.35
CA ARG A 90 -15.55 -14.50 16.55
C ARG A 90 -14.96 -15.29 17.70
N ASP A 91 -13.64 -15.26 17.85
CA ASP A 91 -12.91 -16.14 18.76
C ASP A 91 -12.71 -15.54 20.17
N ASP A 92 -12.68 -14.21 20.32
CA ASP A 92 -12.41 -13.52 21.59
C ASP A 92 -13.51 -12.52 21.94
N ARG A 93 -14.27 -12.83 23.00
CA ARG A 93 -15.36 -11.99 23.53
C ARG A 93 -14.88 -10.65 24.12
N ASN A 94 -13.59 -10.53 24.44
CA ASN A 94 -12.97 -9.32 24.98
C ASN A 94 -12.17 -8.53 23.94
N PHE A 95 -12.27 -8.90 22.65
CA PHE A 95 -11.57 -8.21 21.58
C PHE A 95 -12.16 -6.82 21.31
N ALA A 96 -11.29 -5.81 21.24
CA ALA A 96 -11.66 -4.45 20.88
C ALA A 96 -11.25 -4.17 19.42
N PRO A 97 -12.22 -4.12 18.47
CA PRO A 97 -11.93 -3.78 17.08
C PRO A 97 -11.42 -2.33 16.95
N ARG A 98 -10.65 -2.07 15.90
CA ARG A 98 -10.10 -0.74 15.57
C ARG A 98 -10.53 -0.35 14.15
N PRO A 99 -11.74 0.20 13.97
CA PRO A 99 -12.23 0.58 12.65
C PRO A 99 -11.37 1.68 12.00
N ASP A 100 -10.66 2.47 12.81
CA ASP A 100 -9.75 3.52 12.35
C ASP A 100 -8.62 2.94 11.49
N TYR A 101 -8.10 1.75 11.80
CA TYR A 101 -7.03 1.10 11.03
C TYR A 101 -7.52 0.72 9.63
N THR A 102 -8.72 0.17 9.56
CA THR A 102 -9.36 -0.18 8.28
C THR A 102 -9.67 1.07 7.46
N THR A 103 -10.12 2.16 8.08
CA THR A 103 -10.37 3.45 7.40
C THR A 103 -9.08 4.05 6.86
N GLN A 104 -8.00 4.05 7.64
CA GLN A 104 -6.69 4.51 7.17
C GLN A 104 -6.17 3.65 6.03
N LEU A 105 -6.27 2.32 6.11
CA LEU A 105 -5.88 1.43 5.01
C LEU A 105 -6.67 1.69 3.72
N ARG A 106 -7.97 2.03 3.81
CA ARG A 106 -8.74 2.44 2.63
C ARG A 106 -8.23 3.73 2.00
N LEU A 107 -7.85 4.70 2.83
CA LEU A 107 -7.23 5.93 2.34
C LEU A 107 -5.87 5.63 1.68
N LEU A 108 -5.05 4.79 2.30
CA LEU A 108 -3.78 4.36 1.73
C LEU A 108 -3.98 3.64 0.39
N ILE A 109 -5.01 2.80 0.24
CA ILE A 109 -5.38 2.18 -1.04
C ILE A 109 -5.73 3.26 -2.07
N ALA A 110 -6.53 4.27 -1.72
CA ALA A 110 -6.91 5.33 -2.65
C ALA A 110 -5.68 6.09 -3.17
N VAL A 111 -4.75 6.46 -2.28
CA VAL A 111 -3.47 7.11 -2.68
C VAL A 111 -2.58 6.13 -3.47
N GLY A 112 -2.50 4.88 -3.04
CA GLY A 112 -1.74 3.83 -3.69
C GLY A 112 -2.25 3.49 -5.09
N LEU A 113 -3.55 3.65 -5.35
CA LEU A 113 -4.14 3.50 -6.69
C LEU A 113 -3.65 4.60 -7.63
N VAL A 114 -3.57 5.85 -7.18
CA VAL A 114 -3.04 6.96 -7.99
C VAL A 114 -1.59 6.68 -8.39
N LEU A 115 -0.76 6.26 -7.42
CA LEU A 115 0.62 5.86 -7.69
C LEU A 115 0.68 4.63 -8.61
N GLY A 116 -0.17 3.63 -8.36
CA GLY A 116 -0.27 2.42 -9.18
C GLY A 116 -0.62 2.73 -10.63
N ILE A 117 -1.55 3.66 -10.88
CA ILE A 117 -1.90 4.13 -12.22
C ILE A 117 -0.68 4.75 -12.89
N TRP A 118 0.04 5.64 -12.20
CA TRP A 118 1.25 6.26 -12.75
C TRP A 118 2.33 5.21 -13.09
N HIS A 119 2.60 4.26 -12.19
CA HIS A 119 3.52 3.15 -12.44
C HIS A 119 3.08 2.28 -13.63
N THR A 120 1.77 2.03 -13.76
CA THR A 120 1.19 1.24 -14.86
C THR A 120 1.36 1.95 -16.20
N VAL A 121 1.07 3.26 -16.26
CA VAL A 121 1.26 4.07 -17.47
C VAL A 121 2.73 4.02 -17.91
N ASN A 122 3.67 4.18 -16.98
CA ASN A 122 5.10 4.10 -17.27
C ASN A 122 5.53 2.72 -17.80
N LEU A 123 5.03 1.65 -17.19
CA LEU A 123 5.26 0.29 -17.69
C LEU A 123 4.68 0.09 -19.08
N SER A 124 3.44 0.51 -19.32
CA SER A 124 2.80 0.39 -20.63
C SER A 124 3.57 1.11 -21.73
N VAL A 125 4.09 2.32 -21.47
CA VAL A 125 4.91 3.03 -22.45
C VAL A 125 6.20 2.28 -22.73
N THR A 126 6.88 1.78 -21.70
CA THR A 126 8.10 0.97 -21.86
C THR A 126 7.82 -0.31 -22.67
N LEU A 127 6.74 -1.03 -22.35
CA LEU A 127 6.34 -2.24 -23.06
C LEU A 127 5.96 -1.97 -24.52
N SER A 128 5.23 -0.88 -24.79
CA SER A 128 4.90 -0.48 -26.16
C SER A 128 6.15 -0.19 -26.98
N ALA A 129 7.15 0.45 -26.38
CA ALA A 129 8.42 0.71 -27.07
C ALA A 129 9.19 -0.57 -27.38
N TRP A 130 9.20 -1.54 -26.46
CA TRP A 130 9.79 -2.87 -26.71
C TRP A 130 9.09 -3.65 -27.82
N TRP A 131 7.79 -3.43 -28.02
CA TRP A 131 7.04 -4.00 -29.14
C TRP A 131 7.14 -3.21 -30.45
N GLY A 132 7.89 -2.10 -30.47
CA GLY A 132 8.04 -1.25 -31.65
C GLY A 132 6.76 -0.50 -32.03
N LEU A 133 5.87 -0.28 -31.06
CA LEU A 133 4.57 0.40 -31.26
C LEU A 133 4.61 1.90 -30.93
N SER A 134 5.78 2.44 -30.58
CA SER A 134 5.99 3.83 -30.15
C SER A 134 6.78 4.65 -31.16
#